data_AF-A0A1F9ME65-F1
#
_entry.id   AF-A0A1F9ME65-F1
#
_cell.length_a   1.000
_cell.length_b   1.000
_cell.length_c   1.000
_cell.angle_alpha   90.00
_cell.angle_beta   90.00
_cell.angle_gamma   90.00
#
_symmetry.space_group_name_H-M   'P 1'
#
loop_
_entity.id
_entity.type
_entity.pdbx_description
1 polymer ?
#
loop_
_entity_poly.entity_id
_entity_poly.type
_entity_poly.pdbx_seq_one_letter_code
_entity_poly.pdbx_strand_id
1 'polypeptide(L)'
;MEYRTHKSPGCGGCLLILAMLALITGGAPALLQLLGVLFFTGLFFIFALVAFFWGVFFLIRRKVSSYEQSQTQTHNVFVFLLVNILVKIAQVDAKVTREEINTIVSFFRTHLHYNQSQIFWVRDLIKEALASHLSLEVLLTDFKNRFPYEPRLILLELIYQVIYSAEVVLSTAPELAVAQQIALFLEITEYDHLSIRSRYMARARAAVTNEERYYQVLGLEQSASFEEIKSAYRKLSMKYHPDKVGHLGEEFRKVSEEKMKELNEAYQYFKKKFA
;
A
#
# COMPACT_ATOMS: atom_id res chain seq x y z
N MET A 1 -23.64 -24.91 -93.13
CA MET A 1 -22.54 -24.19 -92.45
C MET A 1 -23.17 -23.10 -91.60
N GLU A 2 -23.44 -23.38 -90.32
CA GLU A 2 -23.92 -22.38 -89.37
C GLU A 2 -22.73 -21.62 -88.79
N TYR A 3 -22.73 -20.30 -88.98
CA TYR A 3 -21.66 -19.40 -88.59
C TYR A 3 -21.77 -19.12 -87.08
N ARG A 4 -20.75 -19.52 -86.30
CA ARG A 4 -20.63 -19.17 -84.87
C ARG A 4 -20.36 -17.67 -84.73
N THR A 5 -21.23 -16.96 -84.01
CA THR A 5 -21.01 -15.57 -83.62
C THR A 5 -19.96 -15.51 -82.51
N HIS A 6 -18.84 -14.84 -82.79
CA HIS A 6 -17.82 -14.52 -81.79
C HIS A 6 -18.37 -13.41 -80.88
N LYS A 7 -18.40 -13.65 -79.56
CA LYS A 7 -18.64 -12.59 -78.57
C LYS A 7 -17.57 -11.51 -78.74
N SER A 8 -18.01 -10.28 -78.95
CA SER A 8 -17.19 -9.08 -78.96
C SER A 8 -16.44 -8.95 -77.62
N PRO A 9 -15.15 -8.56 -77.62
CA PRO A 9 -14.39 -8.40 -76.40
C PRO A 9 -15.03 -7.29 -75.57
N GLY A 10 -15.41 -7.62 -74.34
CA GLY A 10 -16.01 -6.68 -73.41
C GLY A 10 -15.07 -5.49 -73.19
N CYS A 11 -15.64 -4.28 -73.30
CA CYS A 11 -15.02 -2.98 -73.08
C CYS A 11 -14.64 -2.76 -71.59
N GLY A 12 -13.97 -3.73 -70.96
CA GLY A 12 -13.44 -3.62 -69.61
C GLY A 12 -12.03 -3.01 -69.57
N GLY A 13 -11.24 -3.23 -70.64
CA GLY A 13 -9.88 -2.71 -70.76
C GLY A 13 -9.80 -1.18 -70.83
N CYS A 14 -10.75 -0.53 -71.51
CA CYS A 14 -10.77 0.94 -71.62
C CYS A 14 -11.03 1.64 -70.28
N LEU A 15 -11.85 1.05 -69.40
CA LEU A 15 -12.11 1.61 -68.07
C LEU A 15 -10.88 1.50 -67.16
N LEU A 16 -10.14 0.40 -67.22
CA LEU A 16 -8.87 0.24 -66.49
C LEU A 16 -7.79 1.19 -66.99
N ILE A 17 -7.68 1.38 -68.32
CA ILE A 17 -6.70 2.29 -68.92
C ILE A 17 -7.04 3.75 -68.61
N LEU A 18 -8.32 4.14 -68.64
CA LEU A 18 -8.76 5.48 -68.23
C LEU A 18 -8.56 5.73 -66.73
N ALA A 19 -8.80 4.72 -65.89
CA ALA A 19 -8.53 4.81 -64.45
C ALA A 19 -7.02 4.93 -64.16
N MET A 20 -6.18 4.18 -64.87
CA MET A 20 -4.72 4.31 -64.77
C MET A 20 -4.23 5.66 -65.29
N LEU A 21 -4.76 6.16 -66.42
CA LEU A 21 -4.43 7.49 -66.93
C LEU A 21 -4.84 8.59 -65.94
N ALA A 22 -6.04 8.53 -65.34
CA ALA A 22 -6.48 9.50 -64.34
C ALA A 22 -5.63 9.47 -63.04
N LEU A 23 -5.15 8.29 -62.64
CA LEU A 23 -4.17 8.16 -61.55
C LEU A 23 -2.83 8.81 -61.93
N ILE A 24 -2.32 8.54 -63.13
CA ILE A 24 -1.02 9.01 -63.60
C ILE A 24 -1.01 10.52 -63.92
N THR A 25 -2.10 11.09 -64.43
CA THR A 25 -2.15 12.50 -64.89
C THR A 25 -2.55 13.51 -63.79
N GLY A 26 -2.85 13.07 -62.57
CA GLY A 26 -3.13 14.01 -61.47
C GLY A 26 -3.73 13.45 -60.19
N GLY A 27 -4.33 12.25 -60.20
CA GLY A 27 -4.96 11.66 -59.01
C GLY A 27 -3.97 11.03 -58.02
N ALA A 28 -2.91 10.39 -58.49
CA ALA A 28 -1.88 9.76 -57.65
C ALA A 28 -1.17 10.73 -56.69
N PRO A 29 -0.66 11.91 -57.14
CA PRO A 29 0.00 12.83 -56.23
C PRO A 29 -0.96 13.41 -55.18
N ALA A 30 -2.22 13.68 -55.53
CA ALA A 30 -3.23 14.15 -54.57
C ALA A 30 -3.58 13.08 -53.52
N LEU A 31 -3.67 11.81 -53.93
CA LEU A 31 -3.95 10.68 -53.05
C LEU A 31 -2.77 10.39 -52.11
N LEU A 32 -1.53 10.49 -52.60
CA LEU A 32 -0.32 10.40 -51.77
C LEU A 32 -0.20 11.58 -50.80
N GLN A 33 -0.57 12.79 -51.21
CA GLN A 33 -0.63 13.96 -50.31
C GLN A 33 -1.68 13.76 -49.22
N LEU A 34 -2.88 13.27 -49.56
CA LEU A 34 -3.93 12.99 -48.58
C LEU A 34 -3.52 11.88 -47.59
N LEU A 35 -2.93 10.79 -48.08
CA LEU A 35 -2.34 9.74 -47.24
C LEU A 35 -1.23 10.29 -46.33
N GLY A 36 -0.36 11.15 -46.86
CA GLY A 36 0.67 11.83 -46.10
C GLY A 36 0.07 12.70 -44.99
N VAL A 37 -0.92 13.53 -45.31
CA VAL A 37 -1.62 14.38 -44.32
C VAL A 37 -2.28 13.53 -43.24
N LEU A 38 -2.98 12.45 -43.59
CA LEU A 38 -3.58 11.53 -42.62
C LEU A 38 -2.52 10.85 -41.74
N PHE A 39 -1.39 10.44 -42.32
CA PHE A 39 -0.29 9.84 -41.58
C PHE A 39 0.35 10.82 -40.59
N PHE A 40 0.71 12.03 -41.04
CA PHE A 40 1.32 13.05 -40.18
C PHE A 40 0.36 13.58 -39.12
N THR A 41 -0.93 13.75 -39.44
CA THR A 41 -1.94 14.12 -38.44
C THR A 41 -2.12 13.00 -37.41
N GLY A 42 -2.21 11.74 -37.84
CA GLY A 42 -2.26 10.60 -36.93
C GLY A 42 -1.04 10.52 -36.01
N LEU A 43 0.17 10.68 -36.57
CA LEU A 43 1.43 10.72 -35.82
C LEU A 43 1.46 11.88 -34.82
N PHE A 44 0.98 13.07 -35.22
CA PHE A 44 0.86 14.22 -34.34
C PHE A 44 -0.06 13.93 -33.15
N PHE A 45 -1.22 13.32 -33.35
CA PHE A 45 -2.11 12.93 -32.26
C PHE A 45 -1.47 11.90 -31.33
N ILE A 46 -0.71 10.94 -31.85
CA ILE A 46 0.04 9.97 -31.04
C ILE A 46 1.08 10.70 -30.19
N PHE A 47 1.88 11.60 -30.76
CA PHE A 47 2.86 12.38 -30.01
C PHE A 47 2.23 13.31 -28.99
N ALA A 48 1.12 13.97 -29.33
CA ALA A 48 0.37 14.81 -28.41
C ALA A 48 -0.17 13.99 -27.23
N LEU A 49 -0.66 12.79 -27.49
CA LEU A 49 -1.11 11.85 -26.46
C LEU A 49 0.06 11.42 -25.57
N VAL A 50 1.17 10.99 -26.15
CA VAL A 50 2.39 10.62 -25.39
C VAL A 50 2.87 11.79 -24.53
N ALA A 51 2.94 13.00 -25.08
CA ALA A 51 3.35 14.21 -24.37
C ALA A 51 2.38 14.55 -23.23
N PHE A 52 1.07 14.39 -23.45
CA PHE A 52 0.06 14.57 -22.43
C PHE A 52 0.22 13.57 -21.28
N PHE A 53 0.34 12.27 -21.58
CA PHE A 53 0.56 11.23 -20.57
C PHE A 53 1.88 11.42 -19.83
N TRP A 54 2.95 11.80 -20.52
CA TRP A 54 4.23 12.13 -19.93
C TRP A 54 4.15 13.34 -18.99
N GLY A 55 3.44 14.40 -19.40
CA GLY A 55 3.18 15.58 -18.57
C GLY A 55 2.39 15.24 -17.30
N VAL A 56 1.33 14.44 -17.41
CA VAL A 56 0.56 13.96 -16.24
C VAL A 56 1.46 13.14 -15.31
N PHE A 57 2.25 12.21 -15.85
CA PHE A 57 3.19 11.41 -15.07
C PHE A 57 4.23 12.27 -14.35
N PHE A 58 4.78 13.27 -15.03
CA PHE A 58 5.73 14.22 -14.45
C PHE A 58 5.10 15.02 -13.30
N LEU A 59 3.86 15.49 -13.44
CA LEU A 59 3.15 16.20 -12.38
C LEU A 59 2.91 15.32 -11.15
N ILE A 60 2.57 14.04 -11.34
CA ILE A 60 2.41 13.08 -10.24
C ILE A 60 3.73 12.84 -9.54
N ARG A 61 4.80 12.53 -10.29
CA ARG A 61 6.17 12.33 -9.75
C ARG A 61 6.64 13.56 -8.97
N ARG A 62 6.38 14.77 -9.48
CA ARG A 62 6.72 16.01 -8.80
C ARG A 62 5.99 16.14 -7.45
N LYS A 63 4.69 15.82 -7.38
CA LYS A 63 3.94 15.85 -6.12
C LYS A 63 4.47 14.85 -5.09
N VAL A 64 4.80 13.63 -5.51
CA VAL A 64 5.39 12.61 -4.62
C VAL A 64 6.73 13.08 -4.07
N SER A 65 7.63 13.55 -4.95
CA SER A 65 8.95 14.05 -4.54
C SER A 65 8.86 15.27 -3.62
N SER A 66 7.95 16.22 -3.89
CA SER A 66 7.73 17.37 -3.01
C SER A 66 7.20 16.97 -1.64
N TYR A 67 6.35 15.94 -1.55
CA TYR A 67 5.92 15.40 -0.26
C TYR A 67 7.08 14.76 0.50
N GLU A 68 7.83 13.87 -0.14
CA GLU A 68 8.97 13.19 0.49
C GLU A 68 10.03 14.18 1.02
N GLN A 69 10.35 15.22 0.26
CA GLN A 69 11.29 16.28 0.68
C GLN A 69 10.76 17.15 1.84
N SER A 70 9.44 17.22 2.03
CA SER A 70 8.83 17.98 3.13
C SER A 70 8.91 17.27 4.47
N GLN A 71 9.17 15.97 4.48
CA GLN A 71 9.20 15.14 5.68
C GLN A 71 10.64 14.92 6.17
N THR A 72 10.77 14.45 7.41
CA THR A 72 12.08 14.11 7.97
C THR A 72 12.62 12.82 7.32
N GLN A 73 13.94 12.67 7.26
CA GLN A 73 14.57 11.44 6.76
C GLN A 73 14.09 10.21 7.57
N THR A 74 13.97 10.36 8.89
CA THR A 74 13.54 9.26 9.77
C THR A 74 12.10 8.83 9.49
N HIS A 75 11.19 9.78 9.24
CA HIS A 75 9.82 9.48 8.79
C HIS A 75 9.83 8.71 7.47
N ASN A 76 10.54 9.22 6.45
CA ASN A 76 10.58 8.59 5.13
C ASN A 76 11.11 7.16 5.19
N VAL A 77 12.18 6.92 5.96
CA VAL A 77 12.75 5.59 6.14
C VAL A 77 11.80 4.66 6.89
N PHE A 78 11.12 5.16 7.94
CA PHE A 78 10.14 4.35 8.66
C PHE A 78 8.99 3.90 7.76
N VAL A 79 8.39 4.83 6.99
CA VAL A 79 7.29 4.50 6.07
C VAL A 79 7.75 3.59 4.95
N PHE A 80 8.93 3.83 4.38
CA PHE A 80 9.54 2.94 3.38
C PHE A 80 9.66 1.51 3.91
N LEU A 81 10.25 1.32 5.09
CA LEU A 81 10.42 0.00 5.68
C LEU A 81 9.09 -0.64 6.05
N LEU A 82 8.15 0.13 6.63
CA LEU A 82 6.79 -0.33 6.94
C LEU A 82 6.10 -0.87 5.68
N VAL A 83 6.06 -0.09 4.59
CA VAL A 83 5.42 -0.51 3.34
C VAL A 83 6.09 -1.75 2.76
N ASN A 84 7.42 -1.78 2.71
CA ASN A 84 8.15 -2.94 2.19
C ASN A 84 7.89 -4.19 3.03
N ILE A 85 7.87 -4.08 4.37
CA ILE A 85 7.58 -5.20 5.27
C ILE A 85 6.14 -5.70 5.06
N LEU A 86 5.14 -4.80 4.99
CA LEU A 86 3.75 -5.18 4.74
C LEU A 86 3.58 -5.91 3.39
N VAL A 87 4.26 -5.44 2.34
CA VAL A 87 4.25 -6.11 1.03
C VAL A 87 4.92 -7.49 1.11
N LYS A 88 6.02 -7.64 1.87
CA LYS A 88 6.65 -8.95 2.07
C LYS A 88 5.78 -9.92 2.86
N ILE A 89 4.98 -9.43 3.81
CA ILE A 89 3.98 -10.23 4.53
C ILE A 89 2.89 -10.71 3.55
N ALA A 90 2.38 -9.82 2.69
CA ALA A 90 1.41 -10.18 1.66
C ALA A 90 1.99 -11.07 0.54
N GLN A 91 3.32 -11.27 0.49
CA GLN A 91 3.99 -12.15 -0.48
C GLN A 91 4.19 -13.58 0.02
N VAL A 92 3.78 -13.90 1.25
CA VAL A 92 4.07 -15.19 1.91
C VAL A 92 3.44 -16.37 1.18
N ASP A 93 2.25 -16.20 0.60
CA ASP A 93 1.53 -17.22 -0.16
C ASP A 93 1.94 -17.31 -1.65
N ALA A 94 3.01 -16.60 -2.03
CA ALA A 94 3.58 -16.47 -3.36
C ALA A 94 2.74 -15.72 -4.42
N LYS A 95 1.52 -15.25 -4.11
CA LYS A 95 0.71 -14.46 -5.05
C LYS A 95 0.00 -13.30 -4.37
N VAL A 96 0.65 -12.13 -4.40
CA VAL A 96 0.02 -10.88 -3.97
C VAL A 96 -1.19 -10.56 -4.85
N THR A 97 -2.35 -10.57 -4.24
CA THR A 97 -3.64 -10.24 -4.84
C THR A 97 -3.88 -8.72 -4.86
N ARG A 98 -4.83 -8.27 -5.67
CA ARG A 98 -5.19 -6.84 -5.69
C ARG A 98 -5.87 -6.42 -4.39
N GLU A 99 -6.58 -7.34 -3.78
CA GLU A 99 -7.30 -7.22 -2.52
C GLU A 99 -6.32 -6.91 -1.38
N GLU A 100 -5.20 -7.63 -1.28
CA GLU A 100 -4.17 -7.38 -0.26
C GLU A 100 -3.51 -6.02 -0.42
N ILE A 101 -3.19 -5.62 -1.66
CA ILE A 101 -2.68 -4.28 -1.94
C ILE A 101 -3.70 -3.20 -1.55
N ASN A 102 -4.98 -3.44 -1.85
CA ASN A 102 -6.04 -2.53 -1.46
C ASN A 102 -6.20 -2.44 0.06
N THR A 103 -6.00 -3.54 0.79
CA THR A 103 -5.97 -3.56 2.26
C THR A 103 -4.83 -2.71 2.82
N ILE A 104 -3.62 -2.82 2.26
CA ILE A 104 -2.50 -1.96 2.67
C ILE A 104 -2.84 -0.49 2.38
N VAL A 105 -3.32 -0.17 1.18
CA VAL A 105 -3.66 1.22 0.81
C VAL A 105 -4.80 1.79 1.66
N SER A 106 -5.83 0.99 1.93
CA SER A 106 -6.97 1.42 2.76
C SER A 106 -6.55 1.62 4.21
N PHE A 107 -5.62 0.81 4.72
CA PHE A 107 -5.02 1.00 6.03
C PHE A 107 -4.34 2.37 6.16
N PHE A 108 -3.44 2.73 5.24
CA PHE A 108 -2.78 4.04 5.28
C PHE A 108 -3.79 5.20 5.20
N ARG A 109 -4.86 5.04 4.40
CA ARG A 109 -5.91 6.06 4.27
C ARG A 109 -6.76 6.20 5.53
N THR A 110 -7.26 5.09 6.05
CA THR A 110 -8.30 5.08 7.08
C THR A 110 -7.72 5.13 8.47
N HIS A 111 -6.64 4.38 8.73
CA HIS A 111 -6.04 4.25 10.06
C HIS A 111 -4.88 5.21 10.30
N LEU A 112 -4.13 5.56 9.26
CA LEU A 112 -3.07 6.58 9.36
C LEU A 112 -3.52 7.96 8.83
N HIS A 113 -4.76 8.07 8.37
CA HIS A 113 -5.37 9.32 7.88
C HIS A 113 -4.59 9.98 6.73
N TYR A 114 -3.95 9.19 5.87
CA TYR A 114 -3.20 9.72 4.74
C TYR A 114 -4.13 10.37 3.72
N ASN A 115 -3.79 11.60 3.34
CA ASN A 115 -4.47 12.33 2.28
C ASN A 115 -4.10 11.78 0.88
N GLN A 116 -4.75 12.32 -0.15
CA GLN A 116 -4.57 11.82 -1.53
C GLN A 116 -3.11 11.88 -2.02
N SER A 117 -2.36 12.93 -1.68
CA SER A 117 -0.94 13.09 -2.08
C SER A 117 -0.06 12.03 -1.40
N GLN A 118 -0.27 11.80 -0.11
CA GLN A 118 0.44 10.76 0.65
C GLN A 118 0.13 9.37 0.13
N ILE A 119 -1.12 9.11 -0.25
CA ILE A 119 -1.51 7.81 -0.84
C ILE A 119 -0.84 7.57 -2.20
N PHE A 120 -0.55 8.61 -2.99
CA PHE A 120 0.24 8.43 -4.22
C PHE A 120 1.67 7.96 -3.90
N TRP A 121 2.29 8.52 -2.86
CA TRP A 121 3.61 8.08 -2.40
C TRP A 121 3.58 6.64 -1.90
N VAL A 122 2.61 6.27 -1.06
CA VAL A 122 2.45 4.88 -0.59
C VAL A 122 2.28 3.90 -1.76
N ARG A 123 1.53 4.26 -2.81
CA ARG A 123 1.39 3.40 -4.00
C ARG A 123 2.69 3.25 -4.78
N ASP A 124 3.50 4.30 -4.85
CA ASP A 124 4.83 4.25 -5.48
C ASP A 124 5.74 3.30 -4.68
N LEU A 125 5.77 3.43 -3.35
CA LEU A 125 6.50 2.53 -2.45
C LEU A 125 6.05 1.07 -2.58
N ILE A 126 4.74 0.81 -2.66
CA ILE A 126 4.21 -0.55 -2.87
C ILE A 126 4.70 -1.11 -4.21
N LYS A 127 4.65 -0.30 -5.28
CA LYS A 127 5.10 -0.72 -6.61
C LYS A 127 6.59 -1.06 -6.60
N GLU A 128 7.41 -0.25 -5.93
CA GLU A 128 8.83 -0.51 -5.74
C GLU A 128 9.08 -1.78 -4.91
N ALA A 129 8.35 -1.97 -3.81
CA ALA A 129 8.44 -3.15 -2.97
C ALA A 129 8.06 -4.44 -3.70
N LEU A 130 7.06 -4.40 -4.57
CA LEU A 130 6.65 -5.53 -5.41
C LEU A 130 7.71 -5.91 -6.45
N ALA A 131 8.46 -4.92 -6.98
CA ALA A 131 9.56 -5.15 -7.90
C ALA A 131 10.89 -5.50 -7.21
N SER A 132 10.96 -5.32 -5.88
CA SER A 132 12.18 -5.47 -5.10
C SER A 132 12.51 -6.91 -4.73
N HIS A 133 13.79 -7.27 -4.87
CA HIS A 133 14.36 -8.54 -4.44
C HIS A 133 14.81 -8.56 -2.98
N LEU A 134 14.62 -7.47 -2.23
CA LEU A 134 14.99 -7.42 -0.82
C LEU A 134 14.20 -8.47 -0.02
N SER A 135 14.90 -9.24 0.80
CA SER A 135 14.29 -10.19 1.72
C SER A 135 13.72 -9.49 2.95
N LEU A 136 12.73 -10.12 3.59
CA LEU A 136 12.16 -9.61 4.85
C LEU A 136 13.25 -9.45 5.92
N GLU A 137 14.19 -10.40 6.01
CA GLU A 137 15.30 -10.36 6.97
C GLU A 137 16.18 -9.11 6.82
N VAL A 138 16.50 -8.70 5.58
CA VAL A 138 17.29 -7.49 5.32
C VAL A 138 16.54 -6.25 5.79
N LEU A 139 15.24 -6.16 5.49
CA LEU A 139 14.38 -5.05 5.92
C LEU A 139 14.28 -4.95 7.44
N LEU A 140 14.09 -6.09 8.12
CA LEU A 140 14.02 -6.14 9.58
C LEU A 140 15.36 -5.82 10.25
N THR A 141 16.47 -6.24 9.64
CA THR A 141 17.81 -5.88 10.12
C THR A 141 18.04 -4.38 10.03
N ASP A 142 17.72 -3.78 8.89
CA ASP A 142 17.82 -2.33 8.70
C ASP A 142 16.92 -1.58 9.68
N PHE A 143 15.68 -2.03 9.87
CA PHE A 143 14.76 -1.46 10.85
C PHE A 143 15.32 -1.54 12.27
N LYS A 144 15.80 -2.71 12.70
CA LYS A 144 16.34 -2.94 14.05
C LYS A 144 17.54 -2.05 14.36
N ASN A 145 18.41 -1.84 13.37
CA ASN A 145 19.63 -1.04 13.51
C ASN A 145 19.35 0.47 13.54
N ARG A 146 18.29 0.93 12.87
CA ARG A 146 17.94 2.35 12.80
C ARG A 146 17.06 2.81 13.95
N PHE A 147 16.16 1.95 14.42
CA PHE A 147 15.13 2.34 15.36
C PHE A 147 15.32 1.71 16.75
N PRO A 148 15.14 2.52 17.82
CA PRO A 148 15.11 2.01 19.19
C PRO A 148 13.89 1.12 19.42
N TYR A 149 13.71 0.64 20.65
CA TYR A 149 12.68 -0.34 20.99
C TYR A 149 11.25 0.16 20.73
N GLU A 150 10.94 1.41 21.03
CA GLU A 150 9.58 1.94 20.97
C GLU A 150 8.99 1.97 19.54
N PRO A 151 9.69 2.45 18.49
CA PRO A 151 9.21 2.30 17.11
C PRO A 151 9.03 0.85 16.65
N ARG A 152 9.76 -0.13 17.22
CA ARG A 152 9.56 -1.56 16.91
C ARG A 152 8.19 -2.03 17.38
N LEU A 153 7.73 -1.56 18.54
CA LEU A 153 6.37 -1.82 19.03
C LEU A 153 5.32 -1.23 18.08
N ILE A 154 5.55 0.00 17.60
CA ILE A 154 4.64 0.63 16.63
C ILE A 154 4.62 -0.14 15.31
N LEU A 155 5.77 -0.54 14.76
CA LEU A 155 5.78 -1.36 13.55
C LEU A 155 4.94 -2.63 13.72
N LEU A 156 5.14 -3.35 14.83
CA LEU A 156 4.39 -4.57 15.13
C LEU A 156 2.89 -4.30 15.30
N GLU A 157 2.52 -3.20 15.96
CA GLU A 157 1.14 -2.72 16.08
C GLU A 157 0.48 -2.56 14.71
N LEU A 158 1.15 -1.82 13.82
CA LEU A 158 0.64 -1.52 12.48
C LEU A 158 0.52 -2.80 11.64
N ILE A 159 1.47 -3.73 11.76
CA ILE A 159 1.40 -5.04 11.10
C ILE A 159 0.14 -5.80 11.53
N TYR A 160 -0.08 -5.93 12.84
CA TYR A 160 -1.29 -6.59 13.34
C TYR A 160 -2.55 -5.85 12.93
N GLN A 161 -2.54 -4.53 12.94
CA GLN A 161 -3.68 -3.75 12.48
C GLN A 161 -3.99 -4.01 11.02
N VAL A 162 -2.99 -4.11 10.13
CA VAL A 162 -3.21 -4.46 8.71
C VAL A 162 -3.78 -5.86 8.59
N ILE A 163 -3.17 -6.85 9.26
CA ILE A 163 -3.61 -8.27 9.22
C ILE A 163 -5.06 -8.44 9.68
N TYR A 164 -5.50 -7.67 10.69
CA TYR A 164 -6.85 -7.73 11.27
C TYR A 164 -7.82 -6.65 10.76
N SER A 165 -7.38 -5.68 9.94
CA SER A 165 -8.23 -4.58 9.42
C SER A 165 -9.17 -4.98 8.29
N ALA A 166 -9.05 -6.19 7.80
CA ALA A 166 -9.56 -6.53 6.49
C ALA A 166 -11.02 -6.98 6.55
N GLU A 167 -11.90 -6.29 5.82
CA GLU A 167 -13.19 -6.85 5.37
C GLU A 167 -12.99 -8.08 4.47
N VAL A 168 -11.79 -8.24 3.87
CA VAL A 168 -11.33 -9.44 3.15
C VAL A 168 -9.91 -9.80 3.63
N VAL A 169 -9.85 -10.92 4.35
CA VAL A 169 -8.77 -11.50 5.18
C VAL A 169 -7.35 -11.44 4.57
N LEU A 170 -6.47 -10.64 5.19
CA LEU A 170 -5.01 -10.95 5.33
C LEU A 170 -4.74 -11.85 6.56
N SER A 171 -5.80 -12.26 7.26
CA SER A 171 -5.74 -13.05 8.49
C SER A 171 -5.62 -14.56 8.22
N THR A 172 -4.77 -14.98 7.29
CA THR A 172 -4.47 -16.41 7.13
C THR A 172 -3.35 -16.84 8.08
N ALA A 173 -3.27 -18.14 8.37
CA ALA A 173 -2.27 -18.68 9.31
C ALA A 173 -0.81 -18.32 8.93
N PRO A 174 -0.42 -18.31 7.63
CA PRO A 174 0.90 -17.87 7.18
C PRO A 174 1.28 -16.43 7.56
N GLU A 175 0.46 -15.41 7.31
CA GLU A 175 0.83 -14.02 7.62
C GLU A 175 0.96 -13.81 9.13
N LEU A 176 0.09 -14.46 9.90
CA LEU A 176 0.15 -14.43 11.36
C LEU A 176 1.45 -15.05 11.89
N ALA A 177 1.90 -16.16 11.28
CA ALA A 177 3.18 -16.77 11.63
C ALA A 177 4.36 -15.81 11.34
N VAL A 178 4.31 -15.09 10.21
CA VAL A 178 5.33 -14.08 9.89
C VAL A 178 5.31 -12.91 10.87
N ALA A 179 4.15 -12.41 11.29
CA ALA A 179 4.07 -11.36 12.31
C ALA A 179 4.70 -11.81 13.66
N GLN A 180 4.59 -13.10 14.01
CA GLN A 180 5.24 -13.66 15.19
C GLN A 180 6.76 -13.73 15.02
N GLN A 181 7.25 -14.14 13.85
CA GLN A 181 8.68 -14.14 13.53
C GLN A 181 9.28 -12.73 13.53
N ILE A 182 8.53 -11.74 13.02
CA ILE A 182 8.94 -10.32 13.05
C ILE A 182 9.15 -9.85 14.49
N ALA A 183 8.22 -10.17 15.39
CA ALA A 183 8.35 -9.79 16.80
C ALA A 183 9.63 -10.36 17.44
N LEU A 184 9.91 -11.64 17.19
CA LEU A 184 11.14 -12.29 17.65
C LEU A 184 12.40 -11.64 17.05
N PHE A 185 12.40 -11.38 15.75
CA PHE A 185 13.54 -10.78 15.04
C PHE A 185 13.86 -9.36 15.53
N LEU A 186 12.82 -8.57 15.81
CA LEU A 186 12.94 -7.21 16.33
C LEU A 186 13.24 -7.16 17.83
N GLU A 187 13.46 -8.31 18.47
CA GLU A 187 13.76 -8.46 19.89
C GLU A 187 12.64 -7.89 20.78
N ILE A 188 11.39 -7.93 20.30
CA ILE A 188 10.23 -7.53 21.07
C ILE A 188 9.98 -8.60 22.12
N THR A 189 9.90 -8.19 23.39
CA THR A 189 9.69 -9.14 24.50
C THR A 189 8.38 -9.90 24.30
N GLU A 190 8.36 -11.17 24.73
CA GLU A 190 7.16 -12.02 24.65
C GLU A 190 5.96 -11.35 25.31
N TYR A 191 6.15 -10.71 26.47
CA TYR A 191 5.12 -9.93 27.15
C TYR A 191 4.51 -8.84 26.26
N ASP A 192 5.33 -8.02 25.59
CA ASP A 192 4.82 -6.94 24.74
C ASP A 192 4.15 -7.50 23.48
N HIS A 193 4.71 -8.57 22.89
CA HIS A 193 4.12 -9.24 21.73
C HIS A 193 2.75 -9.84 22.06
N LEU A 194 2.63 -10.53 23.20
CA LEU A 194 1.36 -11.08 23.69
C LEU A 194 0.35 -9.97 23.98
N SER A 195 0.75 -8.87 24.61
CA SER A 195 -0.13 -7.71 24.85
C SER A 195 -0.64 -7.11 23.53
N ILE A 196 0.22 -6.94 22.54
CA ILE A 196 -0.18 -6.43 21.21
C ILE A 196 -1.16 -7.41 20.55
N ARG A 197 -0.77 -8.69 20.42
CA ARG A 197 -1.53 -9.74 19.72
C ARG A 197 -2.90 -9.99 20.36
N SER A 198 -2.94 -10.13 21.68
CA SER A 198 -4.16 -10.48 22.44
C SER A 198 -5.28 -9.48 22.21
N ARG A 199 -4.97 -8.18 22.13
CA ARG A 199 -5.96 -7.14 21.83
C ARG A 199 -6.62 -7.32 20.46
N TYR A 200 -5.87 -7.66 19.41
CA TYR A 200 -6.45 -7.89 18.09
C TYR A 200 -7.25 -9.20 18.05
N MET A 201 -6.77 -10.24 18.73
CA MET A 201 -7.54 -11.49 18.91
C MET A 201 -8.82 -11.29 19.73
N ALA A 202 -8.80 -10.43 20.73
CA ALA A 202 -9.96 -10.13 21.57
C ALA A 202 -10.99 -9.27 20.83
N ARG A 203 -10.56 -8.29 20.02
CA ARG A 203 -11.46 -7.56 19.12
C ARG A 203 -12.14 -8.48 18.10
N ALA A 204 -11.47 -9.56 17.67
CA ALA A 204 -12.06 -10.57 16.81
C ALA A 204 -13.04 -11.52 17.55
N ARG A 205 -12.97 -11.62 18.88
CA ARG A 205 -13.88 -12.43 19.69
C ARG A 205 -15.02 -11.56 20.22
N ALA A 206 -16.22 -11.71 19.66
CA ALA A 206 -17.41 -10.92 20.01
C ALA A 206 -17.91 -11.05 21.48
N ALA A 207 -17.29 -11.87 22.32
CA ALA A 207 -17.78 -12.24 23.65
C ALA A 207 -16.77 -12.01 24.79
N VAL A 208 -15.96 -10.95 24.72
CA VAL A 208 -15.04 -10.56 25.82
C VAL A 208 -15.65 -9.41 26.60
N THR A 209 -15.67 -9.51 27.93
CA THR A 209 -16.17 -8.42 28.79
C THR A 209 -15.21 -7.22 28.79
N ASN A 210 -15.70 -6.03 29.15
CA ASN A 210 -14.84 -4.83 29.24
C ASN A 210 -13.69 -5.03 30.23
N GLU A 211 -13.92 -5.74 31.33
CA GLU A 211 -12.90 -6.03 32.33
C GLU A 211 -11.78 -6.91 31.78
N GLU A 212 -12.13 -8.02 31.13
CA GLU A 212 -11.16 -8.93 30.50
C GLU A 212 -10.34 -8.22 29.42
N ARG A 213 -11.00 -7.34 28.64
CA ARG A 213 -10.32 -6.49 27.67
C ARG A 213 -9.30 -5.57 28.35
N TYR A 214 -9.63 -4.99 29.51
CA TYR A 214 -8.70 -4.10 30.22
C TYR A 214 -7.50 -4.85 30.81
N TYR A 215 -7.68 -6.06 31.32
CA TYR A 215 -6.55 -6.93 31.69
C TYR A 215 -5.65 -7.21 30.49
N GLN A 216 -6.22 -7.56 29.33
CA GLN A 216 -5.46 -7.79 28.09
C GLN A 216 -4.73 -6.55 27.57
N VAL A 217 -5.37 -5.37 27.63
CA VAL A 217 -4.76 -4.08 27.26
C VAL A 217 -3.51 -3.80 28.10
N LEU A 218 -3.54 -4.18 29.39
CA LEU A 218 -2.41 -4.10 30.31
C LEU A 218 -1.46 -5.30 30.23
N GLY A 219 -1.74 -6.29 29.39
CA GLY A 219 -0.93 -7.51 29.27
C GLY A 219 -0.92 -8.36 30.54
N LEU A 220 -2.01 -8.36 31.30
CA LEU A 220 -2.13 -9.05 32.58
C LEU A 220 -3.17 -10.17 32.52
N GLU A 221 -3.03 -11.14 33.42
CA GLU A 221 -4.08 -12.13 33.68
C GLU A 221 -5.21 -11.54 34.52
N GLN A 222 -6.41 -12.12 34.44
CA GLN A 222 -7.59 -11.64 35.17
C GLN A 222 -7.44 -11.74 36.71
N SER A 223 -6.48 -12.54 37.17
CA SER A 223 -6.10 -12.72 38.58
C SER A 223 -5.14 -11.66 39.10
N ALA A 224 -4.66 -10.75 38.23
CA ALA A 224 -3.65 -9.77 38.62
C ALA A 224 -4.17 -8.79 39.67
N SER A 225 -3.33 -8.56 40.68
CA SER A 225 -3.55 -7.64 41.78
C SER A 225 -3.49 -6.17 41.33
N PHE A 226 -4.05 -5.28 42.16
CA PHE A 226 -4.03 -3.85 41.86
C PHE A 226 -2.62 -3.25 41.78
N GLU A 227 -1.65 -3.76 42.54
CA GLU A 227 -0.26 -3.33 42.45
C GLU A 227 0.40 -3.77 41.13
N GLU A 228 0.09 -4.97 40.64
CA GLU A 228 0.54 -5.43 39.32
C GLU A 228 -0.07 -4.58 38.19
N ILE A 229 -1.36 -4.25 38.29
CA ILE A 229 -2.07 -3.35 37.37
C ILE A 229 -1.37 -1.98 37.30
N LYS A 230 -1.04 -1.40 38.46
CA LYS A 230 -0.37 -0.10 38.56
C LYS A 230 1.05 -0.15 37.99
N SER A 231 1.79 -1.23 38.26
CA SER A 231 3.13 -1.46 37.72
C SER A 231 3.11 -1.59 36.20
N ALA A 232 2.21 -2.42 35.66
CA ALA A 232 2.03 -2.62 34.22
C ALA A 232 1.64 -1.32 33.52
N TYR A 233 0.69 -0.56 34.07
CA TYR A 233 0.28 0.74 33.53
C TYR A 233 1.48 1.69 33.42
N ARG A 234 2.26 1.87 34.48
CA ARG A 234 3.45 2.75 34.45
C ARG A 234 4.46 2.33 33.38
N LYS A 235 4.76 1.03 33.31
CA LYS A 235 5.69 0.46 32.33
C LYS A 235 5.22 0.70 30.90
N LEU A 236 3.94 0.43 30.63
CA LEU A 236 3.35 0.59 29.29
C LEU A 236 3.23 2.07 28.91
N SER A 237 2.86 2.96 29.83
CA SER A 237 2.79 4.40 29.57
C SER A 237 4.14 4.99 29.18
N MET A 238 5.25 4.52 29.76
CA MET A 238 6.59 4.98 29.36
C MET A 238 6.99 4.51 27.96
N LYS A 239 6.56 3.30 27.56
CA LYS A 239 6.86 2.71 26.24
C LYS A 239 6.05 3.36 25.12
N TYR A 240 4.76 3.58 25.35
CA TYR A 240 3.82 4.13 24.36
C TYR A 240 3.64 5.64 24.47
N HIS A 241 4.55 6.34 25.15
CA HIS A 241 4.47 7.80 25.23
C HIS A 241 4.62 8.42 23.82
N PRO A 242 3.75 9.34 23.39
CA PRO A 242 3.78 9.90 22.03
C PRO A 242 5.14 10.52 21.67
N ASP A 243 5.84 11.12 22.63
CA ASP A 243 7.18 11.69 22.42
C ASP A 243 8.23 10.67 21.95
N LYS A 244 8.06 9.38 22.27
CA LYS A 244 8.97 8.32 21.84
C LYS A 244 8.97 8.10 20.33
N VAL A 245 7.88 8.49 19.67
CA VAL A 245 7.66 8.25 18.24
C VAL A 245 7.26 9.50 17.47
N GLY A 246 7.19 10.67 18.12
CA GLY A 246 6.83 11.93 17.46
C GLY A 246 7.76 12.32 16.31
N HIS A 247 9.02 11.89 16.36
CA HIS A 247 10.00 12.09 15.28
C HIS A 247 9.70 11.28 14.01
N LEU A 248 8.82 10.27 14.10
CA LEU A 248 8.39 9.46 12.97
C LEU A 248 7.28 10.12 12.16
N GLY A 249 6.61 11.14 12.69
CA GLY A 249 5.44 11.76 12.05
C GLY A 249 4.21 11.77 12.94
N GLU A 250 3.26 12.63 12.56
CA GLU A 250 2.02 12.87 13.31
C GLU A 250 1.12 11.63 13.35
N GLU A 251 1.09 10.84 12.28
CA GLU A 251 0.29 9.62 12.20
C GLU A 251 0.73 8.55 13.21
N PHE A 252 2.04 8.40 13.45
CA PHE A 252 2.57 7.41 14.39
C PHE A 252 2.49 7.92 15.82
N ARG A 253 2.58 9.25 16.01
CA ARG A 253 2.26 9.91 17.27
C ARG A 253 0.82 9.59 17.69
N LYS A 254 -0.15 9.70 16.77
CA LYS A 254 -1.55 9.36 17.01
C LYS A 254 -1.77 7.90 17.40
N VAL A 255 -1.06 6.96 16.77
CA VAL A 255 -1.12 5.53 17.15
C VAL A 255 -0.72 5.34 18.61
N SER A 256 0.34 6.01 19.06
CA SER A 256 0.75 6.02 20.49
C SER A 256 -0.26 6.72 21.39
N GLU A 257 -0.88 7.82 20.94
CA GLU A 257 -1.93 8.52 21.70
C GLU A 257 -3.18 7.64 21.91
N GLU A 258 -3.63 6.95 20.87
CA GLU A 258 -4.74 5.99 20.96
C GLU A 258 -4.40 4.86 21.93
N LYS A 259 -3.17 4.33 21.87
CA LYS A 259 -2.72 3.32 22.81
C LYS A 259 -2.71 3.84 24.25
N MET A 260 -2.20 5.05 24.45
CA MET A 260 -2.17 5.69 25.77
C MET A 260 -3.58 5.90 26.32
N LYS A 261 -4.53 6.28 25.47
CA LYS A 261 -5.94 6.41 25.84
C LYS A 261 -6.51 5.08 26.31
N GLU A 262 -6.27 3.98 25.59
CA GLU A 262 -6.71 2.65 26.02
C GLU A 262 -6.12 2.24 27.38
N LEU A 263 -4.82 2.50 27.59
CA LEU A 263 -4.15 2.22 28.87
C LEU A 263 -4.74 3.04 30.02
N ASN A 264 -5.03 4.32 29.77
CA ASN A 264 -5.66 5.20 30.74
C ASN A 264 -7.06 4.71 31.10
N GLU A 265 -7.88 4.35 30.11
CA GLU A 265 -9.23 3.80 30.34
C GLU A 265 -9.19 2.53 31.20
N ALA A 266 -8.30 1.59 30.86
CA ALA A 266 -8.11 0.36 31.62
C ALA A 266 -7.70 0.63 33.08
N TYR A 267 -6.71 1.50 33.29
CA TYR A 267 -6.24 1.84 34.63
C TYR A 267 -7.31 2.56 35.45
N GLN A 268 -8.06 3.50 34.86
CA GLN A 268 -9.13 4.20 35.56
C GLN A 268 -10.27 3.26 35.96
N TYR A 269 -10.59 2.27 35.12
CA TYR A 269 -11.56 1.23 35.46
C TYR A 269 -11.12 0.46 36.71
N PHE A 270 -9.90 -0.10 36.71
CA PHE A 270 -9.42 -0.88 37.86
C PHE A 270 -9.22 -0.02 39.09
N LYS A 271 -8.76 1.22 38.95
CA LYS A 271 -8.65 2.15 40.07
C LYS A 271 -10.00 2.38 40.75
N LYS A 272 -11.11 2.45 40.00
CA LYS A 272 -12.46 2.56 40.59
C LYS A 272 -12.94 1.25 41.20
N LYS A 273 -12.58 0.11 40.61
CA LYS A 273 -12.97 -1.22 41.09
C LYS A 273 -12.31 -1.61 42.42
N PHE A 274 -11.06 -1.19 42.62
CA PHE A 274 -10.25 -1.49 43.80
C PHE A 274 -10.17 -0.34 44.81
N ALA A 275 -10.86 0.78 44.56
CA ALA A 275 -11.00 1.89 45.51
C ALA A 275 -12.13 1.62 46.50
#